data_AF-A0A366H6F6-F1
#
_entry.id   AF-A0A366H6F6-F1
#
_cell.length_a   1.000
_cell.length_b   1.000
_cell.length_c   1.000
_cell.angle_alpha   90.00
_cell.angle_beta   90.00
_cell.angle_gamma   90.00
#
_symmetry.space_group_name_H-M   'P 1'
#
loop_
_entity.id
_entity.type
_entity.pdbx_description
1 polymer ?
#
loop_
_entity_poly.entity_id
_entity_poly.type
_entity_poly.pdbx_seq_one_letter_code
_entity_poly.pdbx_strand_id
1 'polypeptide(L)'
;MIVDLYQQGRINDAQSTANHAAAKAEAVHERLASQERRIERLALHCQAMWEMLRERAQFTDEEFVNKVLEIDLRDGRTDGRMGVQISDCPNCKQKTNSRRATCVICGVELPRDHVFQV
;
A
#
# COMPACT_ATOMS: atom_id res chain seq x y z
N MET A 1 0.06 13.91 -52.74
CA MET A 1 0.40 12.47 -52.75
C MET A 1 1.53 12.11 -51.77
N ILE A 2 2.77 12.57 -51.95
CA ILE A 2 3.89 12.19 -51.04
C ILE A 2 3.67 12.71 -49.61
N VAL A 3 3.20 13.95 -49.46
CA VAL A 3 2.88 14.55 -48.16
C VAL A 3 1.73 13.82 -47.46
N ASP A 4 0.68 13.46 -48.21
CA ASP A 4 -0.48 12.73 -47.67
C ASP A 4 -0.10 11.32 -47.17
N LEU A 5 0.76 10.62 -47.91
CA LEU A 5 1.31 9.32 -47.50
C LEU A 5 2.13 9.43 -46.21
N TYR A 6 2.96 10.47 -46.10
CA TYR A 6 3.75 10.73 -44.89
C TYR A 6 2.87 11.10 -43.69
N GLN A 7 1.85 11.95 -43.90
CA GLN A 7 0.88 12.30 -42.87
C GLN A 7 0.08 11.08 -42.41
N GLN A 8 -0.39 10.25 -43.34
CA GLN A 8 -1.12 9.03 -43.01
C GLN A 8 -0.27 8.05 -42.20
N GLY A 9 1.03 7.91 -42.53
CA GLY A 9 1.97 7.12 -41.75
C GLY A 9 2.10 7.62 -40.31
N ARG A 10 2.30 8.92 -40.12
CA ARG A 10 2.37 9.53 -38.78
C ARG A 10 1.08 9.39 -37.97
N ILE A 11 -0.08 9.51 -38.63
CA ILE A 11 -1.39 9.32 -37.99
C ILE A 11 -1.54 7.87 -37.53
N ASN A 12 -1.16 6.91 -38.37
CA ASN A 12 -1.20 5.49 -38.03
C ASN A 12 -0.27 5.16 -36.85
N ASP A 13 0.94 5.71 -36.83
CA ASP A 13 1.89 5.52 -35.72
C ASP A 13 1.39 6.15 -34.42
N ALA A 14 0.82 7.37 -34.49
CA ALA A 14 0.21 8.03 -33.35
C ALA A 14 -0.99 7.24 -32.82
N GLN A 15 -1.86 6.73 -33.71
CA GLN A 15 -3.00 5.91 -33.36
C GLN A 15 -2.57 4.58 -32.73
N SER A 16 -1.54 3.94 -33.29
CA SER A 16 -0.96 2.73 -32.72
C SER A 16 -0.43 2.99 -31.31
N THR A 17 0.34 4.06 -31.12
CA THR A 17 0.88 4.44 -29.80
C THR A 17 -0.23 4.71 -28.79
N ALA A 18 -1.28 5.43 -29.20
CA ALA A 18 -2.44 5.72 -28.36
C ALA A 18 -3.18 4.44 -27.97
N ASN A 19 -3.40 3.52 -28.91
CA ASN A 19 -4.04 2.23 -28.65
C ASN A 19 -3.22 1.37 -27.68
N HIS A 20 -1.89 1.34 -27.83
CA HIS A 20 -1.01 0.63 -26.90
C HIS A 20 -1.03 1.23 -25.50
N ALA A 21 -1.03 2.57 -25.40
CA ALA A 21 -1.14 3.26 -24.12
C ALA A 21 -2.49 2.96 -23.44
N ALA A 22 -3.59 2.99 -24.19
CA ALA A 22 -4.92 2.66 -23.69
C ALA A 22 -5.00 1.19 -23.21
N ALA A 23 -4.51 0.24 -24.01
CA ALA A 23 -4.47 -1.17 -23.63
C ALA A 23 -3.62 -1.41 -22.36
N LYS A 24 -2.49 -0.69 -22.23
CA LYS A 24 -1.66 -0.76 -21.01
C LYS A 24 -2.38 -0.18 -19.80
N ALA A 25 -3.09 0.93 -19.94
CA ALA A 25 -3.87 1.52 -18.87
C ALA A 25 -4.97 0.56 -18.38
N GLU A 26 -5.72 -0.04 -19.32
CA GLU A 26 -6.75 -1.04 -18.99
C GLU A 26 -6.16 -2.24 -18.24
N ALA A 27 -5.05 -2.80 -18.73
CA ALA A 27 -4.38 -3.91 -18.05
C ALA A 27 -3.89 -3.55 -16.63
N VAL A 28 -3.51 -2.29 -16.38
CA VAL A 28 -3.16 -1.81 -15.03
C VAL A 28 -4.42 -1.72 -14.15
N HIS A 29 -5.52 -1.18 -14.68
CA HIS A 29 -6.79 -1.12 -13.96
C HIS A 29 -7.30 -2.50 -13.56
N GLU A 30 -7.25 -3.48 -14.47
CA GLU A 30 -7.63 -4.87 -14.17
C GLU A 30 -6.75 -5.49 -13.08
N ARG A 31 -5.43 -5.22 -13.11
CA ARG A 31 -4.49 -5.68 -12.08
C ARG A 31 -4.79 -5.06 -10.72
N LEU A 32 -5.06 -3.76 -10.66
CA LEU A 32 -5.44 -3.06 -9.43
C LEU A 32 -6.73 -3.66 -8.85
N ALA A 33 -7.77 -3.80 -9.67
CA ALA A 33 -9.03 -4.40 -9.23
C ALA A 33 -8.84 -5.85 -8.74
N SER A 34 -7.94 -6.61 -9.36
CA SER A 34 -7.58 -7.96 -8.90
C SER A 34 -6.83 -7.94 -7.56
N GLN A 35 -5.92 -6.98 -7.35
CA GLN A 35 -5.21 -6.80 -6.09
C GLN A 35 -6.14 -6.36 -4.97
N GLU A 36 -7.06 -5.43 -5.22
CA GLU A 36 -8.09 -5.00 -4.27
C GLU A 36 -8.92 -6.20 -3.79
N ARG A 37 -9.45 -7.02 -4.71
CA ARG A 37 -10.18 -8.25 -4.36
C ARG A 37 -9.34 -9.25 -3.55
N ARG A 38 -8.03 -9.30 -3.77
CA ARG A 38 -7.12 -10.16 -2.98
C ARG A 38 -6.93 -9.60 -1.57
N ILE A 39 -6.82 -8.28 -1.42
CA ILE A 39 -6.71 -7.60 -0.13
C ILE A 39 -8.01 -7.77 0.67
N GLU A 40 -9.17 -7.56 0.06
CA GLU A 40 -10.47 -7.77 0.70
C GLU A 40 -10.63 -9.20 1.23
N ARG A 41 -10.27 -10.18 0.39
CA ARG A 41 -10.29 -11.58 0.79
C ARG A 41 -9.32 -11.85 1.94
N LEU A 42 -8.12 -11.31 1.90
CA LEU A 42 -7.15 -11.45 3.00
C LEU A 42 -7.69 -10.83 4.29
N ALA A 43 -8.26 -9.63 4.22
CA ALA A 43 -8.88 -8.95 5.35
C ALA A 43 -10.01 -9.81 5.97
N LEU A 44 -10.85 -10.43 5.13
CA LEU A 44 -11.91 -11.33 5.60
C LEU A 44 -11.34 -12.57 6.32
N HIS A 45 -10.26 -13.15 5.81
CA HIS A 45 -9.60 -14.30 6.48
C HIS A 45 -8.98 -13.86 7.81
N CYS A 46 -8.32 -12.70 7.85
CA CYS A 46 -7.77 -12.14 9.09
C CYS A 46 -8.86 -11.86 10.12
N GLN A 47 -10.00 -11.30 9.71
CA GLN A 47 -11.16 -11.07 10.57
C GLN A 47 -11.68 -12.39 11.15
N ALA A 48 -11.89 -13.40 10.31
CA ALA A 48 -12.35 -14.71 10.77
C ALA A 48 -11.37 -15.36 11.77
N MET A 49 -10.06 -15.27 11.49
CA MET A 49 -9.03 -15.74 12.43
C MET A 49 -9.08 -14.98 13.76
N TRP A 50 -9.27 -13.65 13.71
CA TRP A 50 -9.38 -12.83 14.92
C TRP A 50 -10.61 -13.19 15.76
N GLU A 51 -11.77 -13.33 15.13
CA GLU A 51 -13.01 -13.73 15.82
C GLU A 51 -12.86 -15.09 16.49
N MET A 52 -12.27 -16.07 15.80
CA MET A 52 -11.98 -17.39 16.39
C MET A 52 -11.03 -17.30 17.60
N LEU A 53 -10.01 -16.44 17.55
CA LEU A 53 -9.07 -16.25 18.65
C LEU A 53 -9.74 -15.53 19.84
N ARG A 54 -10.53 -14.49 19.59
CA ARG A 54 -11.28 -13.76 20.61
C ARG A 54 -12.26 -14.67 21.34
N GLU A 55 -13.00 -15.50 20.61
CA GLU A 55 -13.99 -16.42 21.20
C GLU A 55 -13.36 -17.56 22.00
N ARG A 56 -12.27 -18.15 21.50
CA ARG A 56 -11.69 -19.37 22.10
C ARG A 56 -10.59 -19.11 23.12
N ALA A 57 -9.79 -18.08 22.91
CA ALA A 57 -8.63 -17.77 23.74
C ALA A 57 -8.85 -16.52 24.62
N GLN A 58 -10.04 -15.91 24.57
CA GLN A 58 -10.43 -14.76 25.39
C GLN A 58 -9.51 -13.54 25.22
N PHE A 59 -8.82 -13.44 24.08
CA PHE A 59 -8.02 -12.26 23.77
C PHE A 59 -8.91 -11.03 23.58
N THR A 60 -8.41 -9.89 24.03
CA THR A 60 -9.08 -8.60 23.88
C THR A 60 -8.59 -7.87 22.63
N ASP A 61 -9.42 -6.96 22.10
CA ASP A 61 -9.03 -6.11 20.97
C ASP A 61 -7.80 -5.23 21.32
N GLU A 62 -7.64 -4.85 22.60
CA GLU A 62 -6.48 -4.09 23.07
C GLU A 62 -5.18 -4.91 23.01
N GLU A 63 -5.20 -6.17 23.44
CA GLU A 63 -4.04 -7.07 23.34
C GLU A 63 -3.65 -7.31 21.89
N PHE A 64 -4.63 -7.43 20.99
CA PHE A 64 -4.36 -7.55 19.55
C PHE A 64 -3.67 -6.32 18.99
N VAL A 65 -4.19 -5.12 19.26
CA VAL A 65 -3.58 -3.86 18.83
C VAL A 65 -2.17 -3.72 19.37
N ASN A 66 -1.96 -4.02 20.65
CA ASN A 66 -0.63 -4.00 21.26
C ASN A 66 0.32 -5.01 20.59
N LYS A 67 -0.18 -6.20 20.23
CA LYS A 67 0.61 -7.21 19.52
C LYS A 67 0.99 -6.78 18.10
N VAL A 68 0.06 -6.15 17.39
CA VAL A 68 0.32 -5.57 16.05
C VAL A 68 1.41 -4.52 16.14
N LEU A 69 1.32 -3.59 17.11
CA LEU A 69 2.36 -2.57 17.33
C LEU A 69 3.71 -3.19 17.70
N GLU A 70 3.71 -4.21 18.55
CA GLU A 70 4.92 -4.94 18.91
C GLU A 70 5.58 -5.57 17.68
N ILE A 71 4.82 -6.26 16.84
CA ILE A 71 5.33 -6.90 15.61
C ILE A 71 5.85 -5.84 14.64
N ASP A 72 5.14 -4.73 14.49
CA ASP A 72 5.55 -3.63 13.63
C ASP A 72 6.91 -3.04 14.01
N LEU A 73 7.13 -2.86 15.32
CA LEU A 73 8.37 -2.35 15.87
C LEU A 73 9.52 -3.38 15.80
N ARG A 74 9.20 -4.68 15.80
CA ARG A 74 10.21 -5.76 15.67
C ARG A 74 10.81 -5.81 14.27
N ASP A 75 10.02 -5.59 13.22
CA ASP A 75 10.47 -5.71 11.83
C ASP A 75 11.52 -4.64 11.46
N GLY A 76 11.59 -3.54 12.24
CA GLY A 76 12.60 -2.50 12.08
C GLY A 76 14.03 -2.87 12.54
N ARG A 77 14.27 -4.05 13.13
CA ARG A 77 15.58 -4.43 13.70
C ARG A 77 16.47 -5.27 12.78
N THR A 78 15.95 -5.89 11.72
CA THR A 78 16.69 -6.93 11.00
C THR A 78 17.71 -6.40 9.97
N ASP A 79 17.73 -5.10 9.67
CA ASP A 79 18.50 -4.60 8.50
C ASP A 79 19.55 -3.50 8.78
N GLY A 80 20.04 -3.40 10.03
CA GLY A 80 21.33 -2.77 10.37
C GLY A 80 21.58 -1.30 9.98
N ARG A 81 20.62 -0.60 9.37
CA ARG A 81 20.76 0.78 8.90
C ARG A 81 19.86 1.70 9.70
N MET A 82 20.40 2.85 10.10
CA MET A 82 19.81 4.07 10.70
C MET A 82 18.61 3.88 11.65
N GLY A 83 18.83 4.15 12.94
CA GLY A 83 17.85 4.01 14.01
C GLY A 83 16.49 4.61 13.69
N VAL A 84 15.48 3.75 13.68
CA VAL A 84 14.07 4.12 13.65
C VAL A 84 13.78 5.05 14.83
N GLN A 85 13.30 6.26 14.54
CA GLN A 85 12.73 7.12 15.57
C GLN A 85 11.27 6.71 15.77
N ILE A 86 10.87 6.55 17.03
CA ILE A 86 9.48 6.26 17.37
C ILE A 86 8.77 7.61 17.52
N SER A 87 7.74 7.83 16.72
CA SER A 87 6.88 9.01 16.81
C SER A 87 5.45 8.60 17.12
N ASP A 88 4.64 9.55 17.60
CA ASP A 88 3.23 9.30 17.87
C ASP A 88 2.39 9.70 16.65
N CYS A 89 1.42 8.86 16.29
CA CYS A 89 0.48 9.16 15.21
C CYS A 89 -0.39 10.39 15.57
N PRO A 90 -0.52 11.40 14.69
CA PRO A 90 -1.28 12.61 14.99
C PRO A 90 -2.78 12.36 15.16
N ASN A 91 -3.31 11.27 14.60
CA ASN A 91 -4.74 10.93 14.69
C ASN A 91 -5.05 9.98 15.85
N CYS A 92 -4.44 8.79 15.88
CA CYS A 92 -4.75 7.77 16.89
C CYS A 92 -3.78 7.74 18.09
N LYS A 93 -2.74 8.60 18.10
CA LYS A 93 -1.71 8.71 19.16
C LYS A 93 -0.93 7.41 19.44
N GLN A 94 -1.08 6.39 18.59
CA GLN A 94 -0.30 5.16 18.71
C GLN A 94 1.13 5.39 18.24
N LYS A 95 2.05 4.68 18.89
CA LYS A 95 3.47 4.71 18.53
C LYS A 95 3.67 4.11 17.15
N THR A 96 4.44 4.79 16.32
CA THR A 96 4.74 4.35 14.96
C THR A 96 6.21 4.60 14.60
N ASN A 97 6.67 3.90 13.58
CA ASN A 97 8.02 4.01 13.06
C ASN A 97 8.10 5.20 12.11
N SER A 98 9.07 6.10 12.30
CA SER A 98 9.29 7.28 11.45
C SER A 98 9.53 6.99 9.97
N ARG A 99 9.84 5.74 9.60
CA ARG A 99 9.99 5.31 8.19
C ARG A 99 8.66 5.12 7.47
N ARG A 100 7.55 4.96 8.22
CA ARG A 100 6.26 4.64 7.60
C ARG A 100 5.62 5.90 7.04
N ALA A 101 5.05 5.75 5.85
CA ALA A 101 4.23 6.80 5.24
C ALA A 101 2.85 6.92 5.91
N THR A 102 2.34 5.81 6.45
CA THR A 102 1.00 5.71 7.01
C THR A 102 1.01 4.95 8.33
N CYS A 103 0.07 5.29 9.21
CA CYS A 103 -0.12 4.61 10.48
C CYS A 103 -0.64 3.18 10.27
N VAL A 104 -0.03 2.20 10.94
CA VAL A 104 -0.41 0.78 10.86
C VAL A 104 -1.79 0.50 11.48
N ILE A 105 -2.22 1.32 12.43
CA ILE A 105 -3.50 1.14 13.13
C ILE A 105 -4.62 1.87 12.41
N CYS A 106 -4.47 3.18 12.15
CA CYS A 106 -5.57 4.00 11.63
C CYS A 106 -5.41 4.42 10.16
N GLY A 107 -4.31 4.05 9.49
CA GLY A 107 -4.09 4.31 8.06
C GLY A 107 -3.78 5.76 7.67
N VAL A 108 -3.82 6.72 8.61
CA VAL A 108 -3.56 8.14 8.31
C VAL A 108 -2.12 8.35 7.83
N GLU A 109 -1.91 9.30 6.92
CA GLU A 109 -0.57 9.72 6.52
C GLU A 109 0.19 10.34 7.70
N LEU A 110 1.44 9.93 7.85
CA LEU A 110 2.32 10.41 8.90
C LEU A 110 3.19 11.55 8.37
N PRO A 111 3.39 12.62 9.16
CA PRO A 111 4.30 13.69 8.79
C PRO A 111 5.72 13.14 8.67
N ARG A 112 6.34 13.33 7.49
CA ARG A 112 7.73 12.98 7.25
C ARG A 112 8.60 14.19 7.57
N ASP A 113 9.44 14.08 8.60
CA ASP A 113 10.37 15.17 8.97
C ASP A 113 11.49 15.39 7.93
N HIS A 114 11.65 14.47 6.96
CA HIS A 114 12.67 14.59 5.91
C HIS A 114 12.07 14.35 4.52
N VAL A 115 12.14 15.41 3.69
CA VAL A 115 11.66 15.46 2.29
C VAL A 115 12.42 14.49 1.36
N PHE A 116 13.59 14.01 1.77
CA PHE A 116 14.46 13.14 0.98
C PHE A 116 14.95 11.94 1.79
N GLN A 117 14.11 10.94 1.99
CA GLN A 117 14.58 9.56 2.21
C GLN A 117 13.95 8.69 1.13
N VAL A 118 14.80 8.26 0.19
CA VAL A 118 14.53 7.31 -0.88
C VAL A 118 14.68 5.90 -0.33
#